data_AF-A0A369T7H7-F1
#
_entry.id   AF-A0A369T7H7-F1
#
_cell.length_a   1.000
_cell.length_b   1.000
_cell.length_c   1.000
_cell.angle_alpha   90.00
_cell.angle_beta   90.00
_cell.angle_gamma   90.00
#
_symmetry.space_group_name_H-M   'P 1'
#
loop_
_entity.id
_entity.type
_entity.pdbx_description
1 polymer ?
#
loop_
_entity_poly.entity_id
_entity_poly.type
_entity_poly.pdbx_seq_one_letter_code
_entity_poly.pdbx_strand_id
1 'polypeptide(L)'
;MGEECLKVVVGSPWLDTVDQEHIPLKVSNLCDEELSVELEALTPQGGSLQRFSLRLPGSTTRELEVVTDLYLQGISIRGRWRKNGGEWREMEEIYVSLR
;
A
#
# COMPACT_ATOMS: atom_id res chain seq x y z
N MET A 1 -1.85 18.24 -16.69
CA MET A 1 -1.46 17.80 -15.35
C MET A 1 -2.38 16.65 -15.00
N GLY A 2 -1.86 15.41 -14.99
CA GLY A 2 -2.68 14.22 -14.81
C GLY A 2 -3.10 14.09 -13.35
N GLU A 3 -4.40 13.95 -13.11
CA GLU A 3 -4.95 13.76 -11.77
C GLU A 3 -4.49 12.40 -11.21
N GLU A 4 -3.85 12.42 -10.05
CA GLU A 4 -3.43 11.22 -9.33
C GLU A 4 -4.63 10.65 -8.58
N CYS A 5 -5.27 9.62 -9.15
CA CYS A 5 -6.50 9.05 -8.58
C CYS A 5 -6.24 8.18 -7.35
N LEU A 6 -5.04 7.61 -7.20
CA LEU A 6 -4.70 6.73 -6.08
C LEU A 6 -3.87 7.52 -5.06
N LYS A 7 -4.29 7.49 -3.80
CA LYS A 7 -3.48 7.97 -2.68
C LYS A 7 -3.27 6.83 -1.69
N VAL A 8 -2.01 6.53 -1.39
CA VAL A 8 -1.64 5.60 -0.32
C VAL A 8 -0.96 6.38 0.79
N VAL A 9 -1.43 6.21 2.02
CA VAL A 9 -0.84 6.79 3.22
C VAL A 9 -0.46 5.66 4.17
N VAL A 10 0.75 5.70 4.68
CA VAL A 10 1.22 4.76 5.70
C VAL A 10 0.98 5.38 7.08
N GLY A 11 0.35 4.61 7.96
CA GLY A 11 0.17 4.96 9.37
C GLY A 11 1.45 4.78 10.18
N SER A 12 1.37 5.03 11.48
CA SER A 12 2.49 4.73 12.38
C SER A 12 2.58 3.22 12.62
N PRO A 13 3.73 2.57 12.33
CA PRO A 13 3.95 1.18 12.69
C PRO A 13 3.86 0.96 14.20
N TRP A 14 3.39 -0.21 14.61
CA TRP A 14 3.27 -0.61 16.01
C TRP A 14 3.53 -2.10 16.18
N LEU A 15 3.95 -2.49 17.39
CA LEU A 15 4.19 -3.88 17.79
C LEU A 15 2.99 -4.41 18.57
N ASP A 16 2.57 -5.64 18.25
CA ASP A 16 1.54 -6.32 19.02
C ASP A 16 2.10 -7.03 20.27
N THR A 17 1.26 -7.82 20.96
CA THR A 17 1.67 -8.52 22.19
C THR A 17 2.65 -9.67 21.97
N VAL A 18 2.90 -10.08 20.73
CA VAL A 18 3.86 -11.13 20.36
C VAL A 18 5.02 -10.57 19.52
N ASP A 19 5.26 -9.27 19.62
CA ASP A 19 6.31 -8.53 18.91
C ASP A 19 6.23 -8.66 17.38
N GLN A 20 5.01 -8.78 16.83
CA GLN A 20 4.79 -8.64 15.38
C GLN A 20 4.65 -7.17 15.01
N GLU A 21 5.30 -6.78 13.92
CA GLU A 21 5.21 -5.43 13.37
C GLU A 21 3.95 -5.31 12.52
N HIS A 22 3.08 -4.37 12.89
CA HIS A 22 1.89 -3.99 12.14
C HIS A 22 2.13 -2.63 11.49
N ILE A 23 2.04 -2.58 10.16
CA ILE A 23 2.13 -1.35 9.37
C ILE A 23 0.75 -1.05 8.75
N PRO A 24 -0.01 -0.11 9.32
CA PRO A 24 -1.31 0.29 8.76
C PRO A 24 -1.14 1.04 7.44
N LEU A 25 -1.99 0.72 6.47
CA LEU A 25 -2.05 1.39 5.17
C LEU A 25 -3.46 1.91 4.91
N LYS A 26 -3.56 3.13 4.41
CA LYS A 26 -4.82 3.74 3.97
C LYS A 26 -4.76 4.02 2.47
N VAL A 27 -5.57 3.30 1.71
CA VAL A 27 -5.62 3.37 0.24
C VAL A 27 -6.91 4.07 -0.17
N SER A 28 -6.78 5.23 -0.79
CA SER A 28 -7.90 6.11 -1.14
C SER A 28 -8.00 6.27 -2.65
N ASN A 29 -9.23 6.16 -3.16
CA ASN A 29 -9.58 6.55 -4.51
C ASN A 29 -10.09 7.98 -4.47
N LEU A 30 -9.37 8.90 -5.11
CA LEU A 30 -9.71 10.32 -5.21
C LEU A 30 -10.58 10.63 -6.43
N CYS A 31 -10.77 9.65 -7.31
CA CYS A 31 -11.59 9.76 -8.52
C CYS A 31 -12.95 9.08 -8.30
N ASP A 32 -13.95 9.46 -9.10
CA ASP A 32 -15.32 8.93 -8.98
C ASP A 32 -15.50 7.54 -9.64
N GLU A 33 -14.50 7.09 -10.41
CA GLU A 33 -14.53 5.80 -11.11
C GLU A 33 -13.86 4.70 -10.27
N GLU A 34 -14.27 3.44 -10.43
CA GLU A 34 -13.60 2.32 -9.77
C GLU A 34 -12.15 2.16 -10.25
N LEU A 35 -11.24 1.94 -9.29
CA LEU A 35 -9.84 1.59 -9.56
C LEU A 35 -9.59 0.11 -9.26
N SER A 36 -8.81 -0.53 -10.12
CA SER A 36 -8.09 -1.75 -9.76
C SER A 36 -6.72 -1.36 -9.22
N VAL A 37 -6.39 -1.81 -8.00
CA VAL A 37 -5.13 -1.47 -7.32
C VAL A 37 -4.40 -2.74 -6.93
N GLU A 38 -3.10 -2.77 -7.21
CA GLU A 38 -2.17 -3.80 -6.77
C GLU A 38 -1.08 -3.14 -5.94
N LEU A 39 -0.90 -3.58 -4.69
CA LEU A 39 0.15 -3.11 -3.79
C LEU A 39 1.03 -4.30 -3.37
N GLU A 40 2.30 -4.02 -3.11
CA GLU A 40 3.26 -4.99 -2.60
C GLU A 40 4.16 -4.34 -1.56
N ALA A 41 4.23 -4.96 -0.39
CA ALA A 41 5.20 -4.64 0.64
C ALA A 41 6.46 -5.48 0.43
N LEU A 42 7.62 -4.85 0.52
CA LEU A 42 8.93 -5.43 0.24
C LEU A 42 9.85 -5.28 1.45
N THR A 43 10.70 -6.28 1.68
CA THR A 43 11.85 -6.17 2.58
C THR A 43 12.89 -5.22 2.01
N PRO A 44 13.86 -4.73 2.82
CA PRO A 44 14.97 -3.91 2.33
C PRO A 44 15.81 -4.55 1.23
N GLN A 45 15.82 -5.90 1.15
CA GLN A 45 16.53 -6.66 0.12
C GLN A 45 15.68 -6.87 -1.15
N GLY A 46 14.46 -6.30 -1.22
CA GLY A 46 13.53 -6.44 -2.34
C GLY A 46 12.71 -7.73 -2.33
N GLY A 47 12.71 -8.49 -1.23
CA GLY A 47 11.88 -9.68 -1.07
C GLY A 47 10.42 -9.30 -0.84
N SER A 48 9.46 -9.99 -1.46
CA SER A 48 8.03 -9.75 -1.23
C SER A 48 7.62 -10.21 0.17
N LEU A 49 7.10 -9.29 0.99
CA LEU A 49 6.45 -9.61 2.27
C LEU A 49 4.99 -9.98 2.06
N GLN A 50 4.24 -9.08 1.42
CA GLN A 50 2.80 -9.23 1.27
C GLN A 50 2.31 -8.50 0.03
N ARG A 51 1.27 -9.04 -0.62
CA ARG A 51 0.63 -8.46 -1.80
C ARG A 51 -0.85 -8.24 -1.55
N PHE A 52 -1.37 -7.14 -2.06
CA PHE A 52 -2.78 -6.80 -2.01
C PHE A 52 -3.29 -6.54 -3.42
N SER A 53 -4.43 -7.13 -3.76
CA SER A 53 -5.18 -6.81 -4.97
C SER A 53 -6.59 -6.44 -4.54
N LEU A 54 -7.00 -5.21 -4.83
CA LEU A 54 -8.31 -4.69 -4.44
C LEU A 54 -8.95 -3.89 -5.57
N ARG A 55 -10.28 -3.94 -5.61
CA ARG A 55 -11.09 -2.97 -6.34
C ARG A 55 -11.54 -1.91 -5.36
N LEU A 56 -11.31 -0.66 -5.72
CA LEU A 56 -11.59 0.49 -4.88
C LEU A 56 -12.66 1.33 -5.58
N PRO A 57 -13.92 1.32 -5.09
CA PRO A 57 -14.98 2.14 -5.65
C PRO A 57 -14.61 3.63 -5.67
N GLY A 58 -15.31 4.40 -6.48
CA GLY A 58 -15.13 5.86 -6.55
C GLY A 58 -15.22 6.52 -5.18
N SER A 59 -14.37 7.53 -4.95
CA SER A 59 -14.41 8.37 -3.74
C SER A 59 -14.40 7.59 -2.42
N THR A 60 -13.79 6.39 -2.42
CA THR A 60 -13.78 5.45 -1.29
C THR A 60 -12.37 5.29 -0.75
N THR A 61 -12.28 5.02 0.55
CA THR A 61 -11.03 4.67 1.22
C THR A 61 -11.11 3.28 1.84
N ARG A 62 -10.02 2.52 1.77
CA ARG A 62 -9.88 1.21 2.38
C ARG A 62 -8.63 1.16 3.24
N GLU A 63 -8.79 0.59 4.43
CA GLU A 63 -7.68 0.31 5.33
C GLU A 63 -7.18 -1.12 5.07
N LEU A 64 -5.86 -1.25 5.01
CA LEU A 64 -5.13 -2.50 4.89
C LEU A 64 -4.06 -2.51 5.98
N GLU A 65 -3.50 -3.67 6.25
CA GLU A 65 -2.42 -3.81 7.21
C GLU A 65 -1.39 -4.80 6.67
N VAL A 66 -0.11 -4.41 6.72
CA VAL A 66 1.02 -5.32 6.52
C VAL A 66 1.43 -5.81 7.89
N VAL A 67 1.53 -7.13 8.04
CA VAL A 67 1.96 -7.75 9.30
C VAL A 67 3.21 -8.57 9.01
N THR A 68 4.25 -8.39 9.82
CA THR A 68 5.49 -9.15 9.70
C THR A 68 6.06 -9.51 11.06
N ASP A 69 6.61 -10.71 11.17
CA ASP A 69 7.36 -11.23 12.31
C ASP A 69 8.89 -11.09 12.13
N LEU A 70 9.31 -10.41 11.06
CA LEU A 70 10.72 -10.18 10.76
C LEU A 70 11.20 -8.87 11.39
N TYR A 71 12.31 -8.94 12.11
CA TYR A 71 13.03 -7.75 12.58
C TYR A 71 13.71 -7.04 11.40
N LEU A 72 12.98 -6.12 10.77
CA LEU A 72 13.44 -5.33 9.64
C LEU A 72 13.67 -3.88 10.06
N GLN A 73 14.67 -3.22 9.48
CA GLN A 73 14.91 -1.78 9.71
C GLN A 73 13.88 -0.88 8.99
N GLY A 74 13.16 -1.44 8.02
CA GLY A 74 12.21 -0.73 7.20
C GLY A 74 11.59 -1.62 6.14
N ILE A 75 10.54 -1.13 5.49
CA ILE A 75 9.91 -1.77 4.34
C ILE A 75 9.62 -0.74 3.25
N SER A 76 9.52 -1.22 2.02
CA SER A 76 9.04 -0.42 0.89
C SER A 76 7.64 -0.87 0.49
N ILE A 77 6.75 0.09 0.20
CA ILE A 77 5.45 -0.14 -0.39
C ILE A 77 5.49 0.35 -1.82
N ARG A 78 5.34 -0.58 -2.77
CA ARG A 78 5.16 -0.27 -4.19
C ARG A 78 3.75 -0.62 -4.63
N GLY A 79 3.34 -0.07 -5.77
CA GLY A 79 2.07 -0.45 -6.32
C GLY A 79 1.79 0.12 -7.68
N ARG A 80 0.69 -0.35 -8.24
CA ARG A 80 0.15 0.15 -9.49
C ARG A 80 -1.37 0.15 -9.46
N TRP A 81 -1.95 1.02 -10.26
CA TRP A 81 -3.39 1.13 -10.37
C TRP A 81 -3.82 1.39 -11.81
N ARG A 82 -5.08 1.09 -12.09
CA ARG A 82 -5.73 1.47 -13.35
C ARG A 82 -7.20 1.77 -13.12
N LYS A 83 -7.74 2.65 -13.96
CA LYS A 83 -9.19 2.77 -14.17
C LYS A 83 -9.70 1.53 -14.92
N ASN A 84 -11.00 1.26 -14.85
CA ASN A 84 -11.60 0.15 -15.59
C ASN A 84 -11.27 0.24 -17.10
N GLY A 85 -10.61 -0.77 -17.66
CA GLY A 85 -10.17 -0.80 -19.05
C GLY A 85 -9.01 0.13 -19.43
N GLY A 86 -8.43 0.85 -18.47
CA GLY A 86 -7.28 1.74 -18.69
C GLY A 86 -5.92 1.05 -18.56
N GLU A 87 -4.86 1.79 -18.89
CA GLU A 87 -3.47 1.35 -18.68
C GLU A 87 -3.09 1.38 -17.19
N TRP A 88 -2.18 0.48 -16.81
CA TRP A 88 -1.58 0.48 -15.48
C TRP A 88 -0.65 1.68 -15.31
N ARG A 89 -0.76 2.31 -14.14
CA ARG A 89 0.10 3.41 -13.68
C ARG A 89 0.77 2.99 -12.39
N GLU A 90 2.08 3.15 -12.34
CA GLU A 90 2.85 2.94 -11.12
C GLU A 90 2.64 4.11 -10.15
N MET A 91 2.60 3.85 -8.85
CA MET A 91 2.70 4.89 -7.83
C MET A 91 4.15 5.10 -7.41
N GLU A 92 4.43 6.23 -6.76
CA GLU A 92 5.73 6.44 -6.11
C GLU A 92 5.92 5.41 -4.99
N GLU A 93 7.12 4.83 -4.91
CA GLU A 93 7.46 3.90 -3.85
C GLU A 93 7.56 4.62 -2.51
N ILE A 94 6.90 4.09 -1.48
CA ILE A 94 6.90 4.68 -0.14
C ILE A 94 7.81 3.82 0.75
N TYR A 95 8.89 4.41 1.25
CA TYR A 95 9.74 3.78 2.26
C TYR A 95 9.25 4.10 3.68
N VAL A 96 9.23 3.09 4.53
CA VAL A 96 8.77 3.15 5.92
C VAL A 96 9.87 2.64 6.81
N SER A 97 10.42 3.49 7.67
CA SER A 97 11.33 3.05 8.72
C SER A 97 10.55 2.34 9.82
N LEU A 98 11.04 1.18 10.24
CA LEU A 98 10.56 0.45 11.40
C LEU A 98 11.51 0.74 12.59
N ARG A 99 11.05 0.46 13.80
CA ARG A 99 11.77 0.84 15.03
C ARG A 99 12.85 -0.16 15.43
#